data_AF-A0A2V5Z3I1-F1
#
_entry.id   AF-A0A2V5Z3I1-F1
#
_cell.length_a   1.000
_cell.length_b   1.000
_cell.length_c   1.000
_cell.angle_alpha   90.00
_cell.angle_beta   90.00
_cell.angle_gamma   90.00
#
_symmetry.space_group_name_H-M   'P 1'
#
loop_
_entity.id
_entity.type
_entity.pdbx_description
1 polymer ?
#
loop_
_entity_poly.entity_id
_entity_poly.type
_entity_poly.pdbx_seq_one_letter_code
_entity_poly.pdbx_strand_id
1 'polypeptide(L)'
;MERHARAGRTLCAAIARLPTARYTREGLLVMEICRRKNQIEISELDPFLAELLRQIPASANREGAPAAEERIFSAPTNGSETEFRSEWRMYVEPELRRLFQTAAQTVAGDLEQLNGNEKNLANRTLRIPTKHADAWLSALNQARLVIAVKNSFTETELNDHLHSPIGSRRDLSLFQVNFYGFLQEFILRELEC
;
A
#
# COMPACT_ATOMS: atom_id res chain seq x y z
N MET A 1 44.94 -40.17 -26.54
CA MET A 1 43.57 -40.53 -26.16
C MET A 1 43.60 -40.71 -24.65
N GLU A 2 42.95 -39.94 -23.79
CA GLU A 2 41.66 -39.24 -23.88
C GLU A 2 41.72 -37.88 -23.15
N ARG A 3 40.80 -36.99 -23.52
CA ARG A 3 40.56 -35.67 -22.92
C ARG A 3 39.40 -35.80 -21.94
N HIS A 4 39.52 -35.26 -20.72
CA HIS A 4 38.39 -34.72 -19.93
C HIS A 4 38.98 -33.67 -18.96
N ALA A 5 38.77 -32.36 -19.17
CA ALA A 5 37.57 -31.54 -18.95
C ALA A 5 37.41 -31.05 -17.50
N ARG A 6 37.40 -29.72 -17.38
CA ARG A 6 37.34 -28.81 -16.20
C ARG A 6 36.29 -29.16 -15.14
N ALA A 7 36.55 -28.72 -13.89
CA ALA A 7 35.72 -27.71 -13.22
C ALA A 7 36.40 -27.20 -11.93
N GLY A 8 36.91 -25.96 -11.96
CA GLY A 8 37.26 -25.20 -10.76
C GLY A 8 35.98 -24.79 -10.03
N ARG A 9 35.84 -25.20 -8.78
CA ARG A 9 34.76 -24.75 -7.89
C ARG A 9 35.19 -23.47 -7.20
N THR A 10 34.73 -22.34 -7.72
CA THR A 10 34.66 -21.08 -6.98
C THR A 10 33.53 -21.21 -5.95
N LEU A 11 33.87 -21.17 -4.67
CA LEU A 11 32.92 -21.05 -3.56
C LEU A 11 32.29 -19.64 -3.62
N CYS A 12 31.14 -19.51 -4.27
CA CYS A 12 30.31 -18.32 -4.09
C CYS A 12 29.71 -18.35 -2.68
N ALA A 13 29.97 -17.29 -1.91
CA ALA A 13 29.34 -17.03 -0.63
C ALA A 13 27.81 -17.06 -0.81
N ALA A 14 27.17 -18.06 -0.20
CA ALA A 14 25.74 -18.08 -0.03
C ALA A 14 25.38 -16.96 0.95
N ILE A 15 25.00 -15.79 0.41
CA ILE A 15 24.32 -14.76 1.19
C ILE A 15 23.03 -15.43 1.68
N ALA A 16 23.00 -15.71 2.98
CA ALA A 16 21.82 -16.22 3.66
C ALA A 16 20.68 -15.22 3.44
N ARG A 17 19.76 -15.55 2.53
CA ARG A 17 18.45 -14.92 2.49
C ARG A 17 17.77 -15.30 3.80
N LEU A 18 17.64 -14.33 4.69
CA LEU A 18 16.77 -14.46 5.85
C LEU A 18 15.36 -14.83 5.35
N PRO A 19 14.64 -15.74 6.04
CA PRO A 19 13.32 -16.16 5.58
C PRO A 19 12.35 -14.97 5.65
N THR A 20 11.75 -14.61 4.52
CA THR A 20 10.53 -13.81 4.46
C THR A 20 9.43 -14.54 5.26
N ALA A 21 8.60 -13.77 5.96
CA ALA A 21 7.66 -14.22 6.98
C ALA A 21 7.03 -15.61 6.69
N ARG A 22 7.43 -16.61 7.46
CA ARG A 22 6.70 -17.87 7.59
C ARG A 22 5.88 -17.79 8.87
N TYR A 23 4.56 -17.74 8.75
CA TYR A 23 3.70 -18.19 9.84
C TYR A 23 3.16 -19.57 9.49
N THR A 24 3.73 -20.59 10.12
CA THR A 24 3.36 -21.99 9.93
C THR A 24 2.24 -22.41 10.86
N ARG A 25 1.39 -23.30 10.31
CA ARG A 25 0.58 -24.32 11.00
C ARG A 25 -0.78 -23.89 11.55
N GLU A 26 -1.52 -23.06 10.81
CA GLU A 26 -3.00 -23.00 10.82
C GLU A 26 -3.45 -21.97 9.75
N GLY A 27 -3.56 -22.40 8.49
CA GLY A 27 -4.35 -21.71 7.45
C GLY A 27 -4.10 -20.22 7.15
N LEU A 28 -2.87 -19.71 7.26
CA LEU A 28 -2.58 -18.28 7.06
C LEU A 28 -2.31 -17.93 5.58
N LEU A 29 -2.91 -16.83 5.11
CA LEU A 29 -2.67 -16.20 3.80
C LEU A 29 -1.18 -15.83 3.66
N VAL A 30 -0.41 -16.56 2.85
CA VAL A 30 1.02 -16.29 2.63
C VAL A 30 1.17 -15.32 1.46
N MET A 31 0.78 -14.06 1.64
CA MET A 31 1.14 -13.01 0.68
C MET A 31 2.65 -12.77 0.76
N GLU A 32 3.34 -12.85 -0.37
CA GLU A 32 4.77 -12.54 -0.46
C GLU A 32 4.95 -11.18 -1.13
N ILE A 33 5.83 -10.34 -0.58
CA ILE A 33 6.23 -9.09 -1.25
C ILE A 33 7.75 -9.07 -1.42
N CYS A 34 8.22 -8.70 -2.61
CA CYS A 34 9.65 -8.59 -2.89
C CYS A 34 9.97 -7.52 -3.93
N ARG A 35 11.12 -6.85 -3.80
CA ARG A 35 11.65 -6.01 -4.87
C ARG A 35 12.37 -6.83 -5.94
N ARG A 36 12.13 -6.46 -7.20
CA ARG A 36 12.75 -7.00 -8.41
C ARG A 36 13.24 -5.83 -9.26
N LYS A 37 14.54 -5.49 -9.23
CA LYS A 37 15.16 -4.39 -10.00
C LYS A 37 14.34 -3.08 -10.07
N ASN A 38 13.38 -2.99 -11.01
CA ASN A 38 12.55 -1.83 -11.30
C ASN A 38 11.06 -1.99 -10.92
N GLN A 39 10.70 -3.02 -10.16
CA GLN A 39 9.34 -3.24 -9.69
C GLN A 39 9.31 -3.86 -8.29
N ILE A 40 8.22 -3.62 -7.57
CA ILE A 40 7.82 -4.32 -6.36
C ILE A 40 6.77 -5.34 -6.78
N GLU A 41 6.95 -6.60 -6.38
CA GLU A 41 6.05 -7.70 -6.71
C GLU A 41 5.34 -8.15 -5.44
N ILE A 42 4.01 -8.14 -5.46
CA ILE A 42 3.14 -8.71 -4.42
C ILE A 42 2.51 -9.97 -5.02
N SER A 43 2.97 -11.14 -4.59
CA SER A 43 2.54 -12.46 -5.09
C SER A 43 1.73 -13.22 -4.04
N GLU A 44 1.10 -14.31 -4.47
CA GLU A 44 0.25 -15.14 -3.61
C GLU A 44 -0.92 -14.35 -2.99
N LEU A 45 -1.44 -13.35 -3.73
CA LEU A 45 -2.64 -12.62 -3.34
C LEU A 45 -3.85 -13.54 -3.45
N ASP A 46 -4.47 -13.82 -2.32
CA ASP A 46 -5.79 -14.42 -2.28
C ASP A 46 -6.88 -13.41 -2.73
N PRO A 47 -8.09 -13.89 -3.04
CA PRO A 47 -9.16 -13.03 -3.54
C PRO A 47 -9.57 -11.90 -2.61
N PHE A 48 -9.51 -12.11 -1.29
CA PHE A 48 -9.91 -11.10 -0.31
C PHE A 48 -8.88 -9.97 -0.25
N LEU A 49 -7.58 -10.27 -0.17
CA LEU A 49 -6.54 -9.24 -0.21
C LEU A 49 -6.50 -8.52 -1.56
N ALA A 50 -6.68 -9.24 -2.66
CA ALA A 50 -6.78 -8.64 -3.99
C ALA A 50 -7.97 -7.67 -4.09
N GLU A 51 -9.09 -7.98 -3.43
CA GLU A 51 -10.26 -7.12 -3.40
C GLU A 51 -10.03 -5.88 -2.53
N LEU A 52 -9.36 -6.01 -1.39
CA LEU A 52 -8.94 -4.83 -0.60
C LEU A 52 -8.03 -3.92 -1.42
N LEU A 53 -7.08 -4.48 -2.19
CA LEU A 53 -6.21 -3.69 -3.08
C LEU A 53 -7.03 -2.93 -4.14
N ARG A 54 -8.00 -3.59 -4.79
CA ARG A 54 -8.86 -2.91 -5.79
C ARG A 54 -9.65 -1.74 -5.23
N GLN A 55 -9.95 -1.77 -3.94
CA GLN A 55 -10.71 -0.71 -3.29
C GLN A 55 -9.89 0.55 -3.03
N ILE A 56 -8.55 0.52 -3.09
CA ILE A 56 -7.68 1.67 -2.74
C ILE A 56 -8.16 2.98 -3.40
N PRO A 57 -8.39 3.07 -4.73
CA PRO A 57 -8.82 4.32 -5.35
C PRO A 57 -10.17 4.82 -4.84
N ALA A 58 -11.13 3.91 -4.60
CA ALA A 58 -12.44 4.25 -4.07
C ALA A 58 -12.38 4.63 -2.57
N SER A 59 -11.55 3.95 -1.78
CA SER A 59 -11.29 4.26 -0.38
C SER A 59 -10.61 5.61 -0.20
N ALA A 60 -9.82 6.05 -1.18
CA ALA A 60 -9.23 7.40 -1.20
C ALA A 60 -10.23 8.50 -1.61
N ASN A 61 -11.46 8.16 -2.01
CA ASN A 61 -12.48 9.15 -2.36
C ASN A 61 -13.03 9.87 -1.12
N ARG A 62 -12.80 11.17 -1.08
CA ARG A 62 -13.16 12.10 0.01
C ARG A 62 -14.60 12.61 -0.08
N GLU A 63 -15.32 12.29 -1.15
CA GLU A 63 -16.70 12.71 -1.35
C GLU A 63 -17.58 12.32 -0.15
N GLY A 64 -18.38 13.28 0.31
CA GLY A 64 -19.23 13.13 1.49
C GLY A 64 -18.50 13.16 2.84
N ALA A 65 -17.19 13.43 2.89
CA ALA A 65 -16.41 13.47 4.13
C ALA A 65 -15.55 14.76 4.26
N PRO A 66 -16.14 15.91 4.62
CA PRO A 66 -15.40 17.19 4.76
C PRO A 66 -14.22 17.11 5.74
N ALA A 67 -14.35 16.38 6.84
CA ALA A 67 -13.26 16.19 7.80
C ALA A 67 -12.07 15.40 7.21
N ALA A 68 -12.31 14.54 6.21
CA ALA A 68 -11.23 13.85 5.51
C ALA A 68 -10.52 14.79 4.54
N GLU A 69 -11.27 15.69 3.90
CA GLU A 69 -10.75 16.76 3.06
C GLU A 69 -9.79 17.67 3.86
N GLU A 70 -10.22 18.13 5.04
CA GLU A 70 -9.40 18.99 5.91
C GLU A 70 -8.14 18.29 6.41
N ARG A 71 -8.21 16.98 6.68
CA ARG A 71 -7.05 16.20 7.15
C ARG A 71 -6.04 15.92 6.04
N ILE A 72 -6.50 15.81 4.79
CA ILE A 72 -5.63 15.60 3.62
C ILE A 72 -5.04 16.93 3.14
N PHE A 73 -5.79 18.03 3.22
CA PHE A 73 -5.40 19.37 2.82
C PHE A 73 -5.30 20.29 4.04
N SER A 74 -4.56 19.85 5.05
CA SER A 74 -4.33 20.67 6.24
C SER A 74 -3.41 21.84 5.92
N ALA A 75 -3.86 23.05 6.26
CA ALA A 75 -3.02 24.24 6.14
C ALA A 75 -1.79 24.10 7.07
N PRO A 76 -0.63 24.66 6.72
CA PRO A 76 0.60 24.46 7.48
C PRO A 76 0.58 25.18 8.83
N THR A 77 -0.32 26.16 9.01
CA THR A 77 -0.41 27.01 10.19
C THR A 77 -1.74 26.82 10.91
N ASN A 78 -1.72 27.02 12.22
CA ASN A 78 -2.88 26.91 13.12
C ASN A 78 -3.83 28.13 13.06
N GLY A 79 -3.79 28.92 11.98
CA GLY A 79 -4.75 29.99 11.71
C GLY A 79 -4.37 31.40 12.15
N SER A 80 -3.20 31.59 12.80
CA SER A 80 -2.71 32.93 13.18
C SER A 80 -2.24 33.78 11.99
N GLU A 81 -1.86 33.13 10.88
CA GLU A 81 -1.30 33.77 9.69
C GLU A 81 -2.29 33.68 8.53
N THR A 82 -3.26 34.59 8.51
CA THR A 82 -4.39 34.58 7.56
C THR A 82 -3.95 34.78 6.11
N GLU A 83 -2.97 35.65 5.86
CA GLU A 83 -2.38 35.89 4.54
C GLU A 83 -1.69 34.64 4.01
N PHE A 84 -0.79 34.05 4.80
CA PHE A 84 -0.11 32.80 4.45
C PHE A 84 -1.09 31.65 4.16
N ARG A 85 -2.17 31.54 4.95
CA ARG A 85 -3.23 30.55 4.71
C ARG A 85 -3.95 30.81 3.37
N SER A 86 -4.20 32.07 3.03
CA SER A 86 -4.82 32.45 1.76
C SER A 86 -3.91 32.09 0.58
N GLU A 87 -2.61 32.39 0.67
CA GLU A 87 -1.63 32.04 -0.35
C GLU A 87 -1.49 30.52 -0.50
N TRP A 88 -1.42 29.79 0.60
CA TRP A 88 -1.38 28.33 0.58
C TRP A 88 -2.61 27.75 -0.14
N ARG A 89 -3.81 28.28 0.17
CA ARG A 89 -5.06 27.84 -0.47
C ARG A 89 -5.11 28.19 -1.95
N MET A 90 -4.51 29.31 -2.35
CA MET A 90 -4.50 29.78 -3.73
C MET A 90 -3.48 29.03 -4.60
N TYR A 91 -2.30 28.71 -4.08
CA TYR A 91 -1.18 28.22 -4.88
C TYR A 91 -0.77 26.78 -4.58
N VAL A 92 -0.91 26.33 -3.33
CA VAL A 92 -0.42 25.00 -2.91
C VAL A 92 -1.54 23.95 -2.96
N GLU A 93 -2.70 24.27 -2.40
CA GLU A 93 -3.83 23.33 -2.33
C GLU A 93 -4.23 22.76 -3.70
N PRO A 94 -4.34 23.55 -4.79
CA PRO A 94 -4.70 23.03 -6.12
C PRO A 94 -3.68 22.03 -6.68
N GLU A 95 -2.39 22.31 -6.51
CA GLU A 95 -1.34 21.40 -6.97
C GLU A 95 -1.29 20.12 -6.14
N LEU A 96 -1.48 20.20 -4.81
CA LEU A 96 -1.62 19.02 -3.96
C LEU A 96 -2.82 18.17 -4.39
N ARG A 97 -3.96 18.79 -4.69
CA ARG A 97 -5.15 18.10 -5.20
C ARG A 97 -4.85 17.34 -6.48
N ARG A 98 -4.17 17.98 -7.43
CA ARG A 98 -3.75 17.37 -8.69
C ARG A 98 -2.80 16.20 -8.46
N LEU A 99 -1.78 16.37 -7.61
CA LEU A 99 -0.82 15.32 -7.26
C LEU A 99 -1.51 14.10 -6.65
N PHE A 100 -2.41 14.32 -5.68
CA PHE A 100 -3.17 13.26 -5.03
C PHE A 100 -4.12 12.54 -5.98
N GLN A 101 -4.75 13.27 -6.91
CA GLN A 101 -5.60 12.68 -7.95
C GLN A 101 -4.77 11.83 -8.92
N THR A 102 -3.63 12.34 -9.41
CA THR A 102 -2.73 11.60 -10.30
C THR A 102 -2.17 10.35 -9.62
N ALA A 103 -1.87 10.41 -8.32
CA ALA A 103 -1.44 9.25 -7.55
C ALA A 103 -2.52 8.16 -7.53
N ALA A 104 -3.77 8.53 -7.20
CA ALA A 104 -4.90 7.58 -7.21
C ALA A 104 -5.15 6.97 -8.60
N GLN A 105 -5.02 7.76 -9.68
CA GLN A 105 -5.15 7.29 -11.06
C GLN A 105 -4.03 6.31 -11.45
N THR A 106 -2.80 6.59 -11.03
CA THR A 106 -1.65 5.69 -11.27
C THR A 106 -1.87 4.34 -10.61
N VAL A 107 -2.29 4.36 -9.33
CA VAL A 107 -2.61 3.13 -8.58
C VAL A 107 -3.79 2.40 -9.21
N ALA A 108 -4.84 3.11 -9.64
CA ALA A 108 -5.96 2.49 -10.35
C ALA A 108 -5.52 1.76 -11.63
N GLY A 109 -4.63 2.37 -12.42
CA GLY A 109 -4.04 1.73 -13.61
C GLY A 109 -3.19 0.50 -13.27
N ASP A 110 -2.36 0.58 -12.23
CA ASP A 110 -1.58 -0.58 -11.79
C ASP A 110 -2.48 -1.74 -11.33
N LEU A 111 -3.61 -1.43 -10.67
CA LEU A 111 -4.58 -2.40 -10.15
C LEU A 111 -5.42 -3.07 -11.25
N GLU A 112 -5.43 -2.55 -12.48
CA GLU A 112 -6.07 -3.23 -13.62
C GLU A 112 -5.46 -4.61 -13.87
N GLN A 113 -4.21 -4.85 -13.45
CA GLN A 113 -3.57 -6.18 -13.46
C GLN A 113 -4.37 -7.24 -12.67
N LEU A 114 -5.17 -6.80 -11.70
CA LEU A 114 -6.02 -7.68 -10.90
C LEU A 114 -7.40 -7.89 -11.55
N ASN A 115 -7.77 -7.12 -12.58
CA ASN A 115 -9.04 -7.25 -13.29
C ASN A 115 -8.94 -8.42 -14.29
N GLY A 116 -9.34 -9.61 -13.86
CA GLY A 116 -9.28 -10.80 -14.71
C GLY A 116 -10.19 -11.92 -14.23
N ASN A 117 -10.82 -12.60 -15.19
CA ASN A 117 -11.78 -13.70 -15.01
C ASN A 117 -11.10 -15.08 -14.92
N GLU A 118 -9.82 -15.13 -14.55
CA GLU A 118 -9.07 -16.38 -14.59
C GLU A 118 -9.66 -17.39 -13.60
N LYS A 119 -9.87 -18.61 -14.10
CA LYS A 119 -10.46 -19.76 -13.40
C LYS A 119 -9.69 -20.16 -12.12
N ASN A 120 -8.54 -19.55 -11.85
CA ASN A 120 -7.79 -19.66 -10.61
C ASN A 120 -7.78 -18.32 -9.89
N LEU A 121 -8.68 -18.22 -8.91
CA LEU A 121 -8.69 -17.16 -7.89
C LEU A 121 -7.49 -17.26 -6.93
N ALA A 122 -6.75 -18.37 -6.97
CA ALA A 122 -5.54 -18.57 -6.19
C ALA A 122 -4.34 -17.91 -6.89
N ASN A 123 -3.58 -17.12 -6.13
CA ASN A 123 -2.21 -16.70 -6.42
C ASN A 123 -2.07 -15.61 -7.48
N ARG A 124 -2.85 -14.52 -7.35
CA ARG A 124 -2.62 -13.33 -8.18
C ARG A 124 -1.30 -12.68 -7.81
N THR A 125 -0.64 -12.11 -8.81
CA THR A 125 0.59 -11.33 -8.64
C THR A 125 0.38 -9.93 -9.16
N LEU A 126 0.55 -8.94 -8.30
CA LEU A 126 0.57 -7.52 -8.66
C LEU A 126 2.02 -7.05 -8.82
N ARG A 127 2.30 -6.35 -9.91
CA ARG A 127 3.62 -5.76 -10.16
C ARG A 127 3.51 -4.24 -10.19
N ILE A 128 4.18 -3.59 -9.25
CA ILE A 128 4.20 -2.14 -9.08
C ILE A 128 5.54 -1.63 -9.61
N PRO A 129 5.60 -0.86 -10.70
CA PRO A 129 6.84 -0.21 -11.11
C PRO A 129 7.42 0.64 -9.97
N THR A 130 8.72 0.57 -9.69
CA THR A 130 9.34 1.34 -8.60
C THR A 130 9.13 2.85 -8.76
N LYS A 131 9.06 3.33 -10.00
CA LYS A 131 8.71 4.74 -10.32
C LYS A 131 7.28 5.15 -9.91
N HIS A 132 6.41 4.19 -9.58
CA HIS A 132 5.05 4.44 -9.09
C HIS A 132 4.99 4.38 -7.55
N ALA A 133 6.10 4.12 -6.85
CA ALA A 133 6.06 3.90 -5.40
C ALA A 133 5.51 5.11 -4.63
N ASP A 134 5.87 6.35 -5.00
CA ASP A 134 5.33 7.56 -4.37
C ASP A 134 3.81 7.69 -4.57
N ALA A 135 3.31 7.31 -5.76
CA ALA A 135 1.88 7.30 -6.03
C ALA A 135 1.15 6.28 -5.14
N TRP A 136 1.74 5.09 -4.95
CA TRP A 136 1.23 4.06 -4.04
C TRP A 136 1.23 4.52 -2.58
N LEU A 137 2.34 5.08 -2.09
CA LEU A 137 2.43 5.61 -0.73
C LEU A 137 1.38 6.71 -0.47
N SER A 138 1.20 7.62 -1.44
CA SER A 138 0.21 8.68 -1.39
C SER A 138 -1.22 8.15 -1.39
N ALA A 139 -1.58 7.24 -2.30
CA ALA A 139 -2.93 6.70 -2.38
C ALA A 139 -3.31 5.86 -1.15
N LEU A 140 -2.37 5.04 -0.65
CA LEU A 140 -2.56 4.27 0.58
C LEU A 140 -2.77 5.21 1.78
N ASN A 141 -1.99 6.29 1.88
CA ASN A 141 -2.16 7.28 2.96
C ASN A 141 -3.53 7.95 2.90
N GLN A 142 -3.93 8.41 1.72
CA GLN A 142 -5.24 9.02 1.50
C GLN A 142 -6.38 8.07 1.88
N ALA A 143 -6.31 6.81 1.44
CA ALA A 143 -7.30 5.80 1.77
C ALA A 143 -7.41 5.56 3.28
N ARG A 144 -6.27 5.44 3.99
CA ARG A 144 -6.25 5.26 5.45
C ARG A 144 -6.90 6.44 6.17
N LEU A 145 -6.56 7.67 5.79
CA LEU A 145 -7.13 8.88 6.38
C LEU A 145 -8.65 8.96 6.16
N VAL A 146 -9.11 8.69 4.93
CA VAL A 146 -10.53 8.73 4.59
C VAL A 146 -11.32 7.65 5.34
N ILE A 147 -10.82 6.41 5.36
CA ILE A 147 -11.49 5.31 6.08
C ILE A 147 -11.58 5.63 7.58
N ALA A 148 -10.49 6.13 8.17
CA ALA A 148 -10.45 6.49 9.59
C ALA A 148 -11.47 7.57 9.94
N VAL A 149 -11.58 8.62 9.13
CA VAL A 149 -12.56 9.69 9.35
C VAL A 149 -13.99 9.17 9.15
N LYS A 150 -14.28 8.46 8.06
CA LYS A 150 -15.63 7.95 7.76
C LYS A 150 -16.16 6.99 8.83
N ASN A 151 -15.26 6.27 9.50
CA ASN A 151 -15.60 5.40 10.61
C ASN A 151 -15.39 6.06 11.98
N SER A 152 -14.86 7.28 12.08
CA SER A 152 -14.55 7.90 13.37
C SER A 152 -13.71 6.99 14.28
N PHE A 153 -12.63 6.43 13.74
CA PHE A 153 -11.68 5.66 14.55
C PHE A 153 -10.89 6.58 15.48
N THR A 154 -10.70 6.14 16.71
CA THR A 154 -9.83 6.77 17.70
C THR A 154 -8.37 6.40 17.45
N GLU A 155 -7.43 7.19 17.98
CA GLU A 155 -6.00 6.86 17.91
C GLU A 155 -5.68 5.51 18.56
N THR A 156 -6.36 5.17 19.66
CA THR A 156 -6.20 3.88 20.33
C THR A 156 -6.58 2.72 19.40
N GLU A 157 -7.71 2.80 18.70
CA GLU A 157 -8.14 1.77 17.74
C GLU A 157 -7.14 1.65 16.57
N LEU A 158 -6.60 2.78 16.08
CA LEU A 158 -5.64 2.78 14.96
C LEU A 158 -4.26 2.24 15.34
N ASN A 159 -3.91 2.28 16.62
CA ASN A 159 -2.65 1.76 17.15
C ASN A 159 -2.77 0.29 17.64
N ASP A 160 -3.99 -0.24 17.74
CA ASP A 160 -4.22 -1.63 18.12
C ASP A 160 -4.13 -2.56 16.90
N HIS A 161 -2.91 -2.98 16.59
CA HIS A 161 -2.62 -3.91 15.50
C HIS A 161 -3.01 -5.37 15.81
N LEU A 162 -3.45 -5.67 17.04
CA LEU A 162 -3.83 -7.02 17.47
C LEU A 162 -5.34 -7.24 17.48
N HIS A 163 -6.14 -6.20 17.26
CA HIS A 163 -7.59 -6.33 17.18
C HIS A 163 -7.99 -7.15 15.96
N SER A 164 -8.49 -8.37 16.19
CA SER A 164 -9.26 -9.14 15.22
C SER A 164 -10.41 -9.84 15.93
N PRO A 165 -11.63 -9.43 15.60
CA PRO A 165 -12.42 -10.29 14.72
C PRO A 165 -13.13 -9.51 13.61
N ILE A 166 -13.16 -10.09 12.40
CA ILE A 166 -14.02 -9.64 11.30
C ILE A 166 -15.47 -9.98 11.68
N GLY A 167 -16.10 -9.15 12.51
CA GLY A 167 -17.47 -9.32 12.97
C GLY A 167 -18.43 -8.30 12.38
N SER A 168 -17.93 -7.11 12.04
CA SER A 168 -18.71 -6.01 11.48
C SER A 168 -18.04 -5.33 10.29
N ARG A 169 -18.80 -4.50 9.57
CA ARG A 169 -18.27 -3.63 8.50
C ARG A 169 -17.22 -2.63 9.02
N ARG A 170 -17.35 -2.20 10.28
CA ARG A 170 -16.40 -1.30 10.93
C ARG A 170 -15.07 -2.03 11.18
N ASP A 171 -15.13 -3.27 11.66
CA ASP A 171 -13.92 -4.09 11.89
C ASP A 171 -13.20 -4.36 10.57
N LEU A 172 -13.93 -4.64 9.49
CA LEU A 172 -13.34 -4.77 8.15
C LEU A 172 -12.66 -3.47 7.70
N SER A 173 -13.23 -2.31 7.99
CA SER A 173 -12.63 -1.01 7.68
C SER A 173 -11.34 -0.79 8.48
N LEU A 174 -11.30 -1.22 9.75
CA LEU A 174 -10.09 -1.15 10.57
C LEU A 174 -9.00 -2.10 10.04
N PHE A 175 -9.38 -3.33 9.68
CA PHE A 175 -8.50 -4.27 9.02
C PHE A 175 -7.91 -3.67 7.73
N GLN A 176 -8.73 -3.03 6.91
CA GLN A 176 -8.30 -2.38 5.67
C GLN A 176 -7.30 -1.24 5.94
N VAL A 177 -7.51 -0.42 6.97
CA VAL A 177 -6.55 0.63 7.38
C VAL A 177 -5.20 0.03 7.80
N ASN A 178 -5.23 -1.06 8.58
CA ASN A 178 -4.03 -1.76 9.03
C ASN A 178 -3.29 -2.43 7.86
N PHE A 179 -4.03 -3.10 6.96
CA PHE A 179 -3.48 -3.71 5.76
C PHE A 179 -2.80 -2.68 4.85
N TYR A 180 -3.42 -1.52 4.63
CA TYR A 180 -2.79 -0.45 3.86
C TYR A 180 -1.55 0.12 4.56
N GLY A 181 -1.56 0.23 5.89
CA GLY A 181 -0.38 0.65 6.65
C GLY A 181 0.79 -0.31 6.50
N PHE A 182 0.52 -1.62 6.58
CA PHE A 182 1.50 -2.68 6.33
C PHE A 182 2.13 -2.57 4.92
N LEU A 183 1.31 -2.32 3.88
CA LEU A 183 1.82 -2.11 2.53
C LEU A 183 2.69 -0.87 2.40
N GLN A 184 2.32 0.25 3.05
CA GLN A 184 3.15 1.46 3.05
C GLN A 184 4.52 1.21 3.66
N GLU A 185 4.56 0.57 4.83
CA GLU A 185 5.81 0.23 5.51
C GLU A 185 6.68 -0.68 4.63
N PHE A 186 6.09 -1.68 3.98
CA PHE A 186 6.85 -2.56 3.11
C PHE A 186 7.41 -1.82 1.88
N ILE A 187 6.59 -1.00 1.19
CA ILE A 187 7.04 -0.22 0.03
C ILE A 187 8.19 0.72 0.44
N LEU A 188 8.11 1.38 1.59
CA LEU A 188 9.17 2.25 2.11
C LEU A 188 10.47 1.47 2.35
N ARG A 189 10.40 0.34 3.07
CA ARG A 189 11.56 -0.51 3.35
C ARG A 189 12.26 -0.96 2.06
N GLU A 190 11.49 -1.33 1.04
CA GLU A 190 12.07 -1.76 -0.23
C GLU A 190 12.65 -0.60 -1.05
N LEU A 191 12.26 0.66 -0.84
CA LEU A 191 12.87 1.82 -1.51
C LEU A 191 14.22 2.21 -0.91
N GLU A 192 14.40 1.98 0.38
CA GLU A 192 15.63 2.31 1.13
C GLU A 192 16.76 1.27 0.92
N CYS A 193 16.44 0.09 0.40
CA CYS A 193 17.40 -0.99 0.12
C CYS A 193 18.01 -0.93 -1.30
#